data_AF-A0A950KVN8-F1
#
_entry.id   AF-A0A950KVN8-F1
#
_cell.length_a   1.000
_cell.length_b   1.000
_cell.length_c   1.000
_cell.angle_alpha   90.00
_cell.angle_beta   90.00
_cell.angle_gamma   90.00
#
_symmetry.space_group_name_H-M   'P 1'
#
loop_
_entity.id
_entity.type
_entity.pdbx_description
1 polymer ?
#
loop_
_entity_poly.entity_id
_entity_poly.type
_entity_poly.pdbx_seq_one_letter_code
_entity_poly.pdbx_strand_id
1 'polypeptide(L)'
;MAPRAVFPYIVRAGDTPAGIAALFGVSVDDLLKVNHLHEDSELMIGQTLRVPNPFLARQRELSSEVDRLTAEKQAAQQRAENIQESISGLRSQVQDLNTLNKQYRHDLRTLPWWRTAAVFAAGMATLMLGIMLVAVIQWLIVRSRFRAVAEMNESLRRLDYKYRAALAKAELRFQELYGRRRRGIQEGQERPKTPEEKEIEQLNRQLKEVLERHLQRLEPSNSSVGRARWRERLAGIGAPMEARSVRR
;
A
#
# COMPACT_ATOMS: atom_id res chain seq x y z
N MET A 1 42.09 64.77 46.64
CA MET A 1 42.25 64.47 48.08
C MET A 1 41.03 63.69 48.52
N ALA A 2 41.20 62.49 49.09
CA ALA A 2 40.06 61.74 49.61
C ALA A 2 39.41 62.52 50.77
N PRO A 3 38.07 62.59 50.85
CA PRO A 3 37.40 63.26 51.96
C PRO A 3 37.78 62.53 53.27
N ARG A 4 38.20 63.30 54.28
CA ARG A 4 38.61 62.73 55.57
C ARG A 4 37.37 62.30 56.35
N ALA A 5 37.43 61.09 56.90
CA ALA A 5 36.37 60.53 57.74
C ALA A 5 36.11 61.35 59.02
N VAL A 6 37.12 62.09 59.46
CA VAL A 6 37.12 62.90 60.67
C VAL A 6 37.86 64.21 60.38
N PHE A 7 37.36 65.33 60.90
CA PHE A 7 38.01 66.63 60.79
C PHE A 7 38.37 67.18 62.18
N PRO A 8 39.53 67.85 62.32
CA PRO A 8 39.92 68.45 63.59
C PRO A 8 39.15 69.76 63.84
N TYR A 9 38.66 69.95 65.07
CA TYR A 9 38.03 71.18 65.55
C TYR A 9 38.71 71.62 66.85
N ILE A 10 39.05 72.91 66.95
CA ILE A 10 39.66 73.47 68.16
C ILE A 10 38.56 74.10 69.01
N VAL A 11 38.40 73.59 70.24
CA VAL A 11 37.38 74.04 71.20
C VAL A 11 37.59 75.52 71.55
N ARG A 12 36.51 76.29 71.51
CA ARG A 12 36.48 77.71 71.86
C ARG A 12 35.75 77.93 73.19
N ALA A 13 35.95 79.09 73.80
CA ALA A 13 35.27 79.45 75.04
C ALA A 13 33.74 79.43 74.86
N GLY A 14 33.05 78.66 75.70
CA GLY A 14 31.59 78.49 75.64
C GLY A 14 31.10 77.35 74.75
N ASP A 15 31.99 76.63 74.06
CA ASP A 15 31.60 75.43 73.32
C ASP A 15 31.22 74.28 74.29
N THR A 16 30.13 73.59 73.98
CA THR A 16 29.73 72.37 74.67
C THR A 16 29.73 71.19 73.69
N PRO A 17 29.87 69.93 74.15
CA PRO A 17 29.78 68.76 73.27
C PRO A 17 28.48 68.74 72.46
N ALA A 18 27.35 69.08 73.08
CA ALA A 18 26.05 69.19 72.42
C ALA A 18 26.01 70.31 71.37
N GLY A 19 26.57 71.49 71.66
CA GLY A 19 26.63 72.62 70.73
C GLY A 19 27.50 72.31 69.50
N ILE A 20 28.68 71.70 69.72
CA ILE A 20 29.58 71.27 68.64
C ILE A 20 28.91 70.18 67.79
N ALA A 21 28.30 69.18 68.42
CA ALA A 21 27.61 68.09 67.71
C ALA A 21 26.48 68.62 66.83
N ALA A 22 25.65 69.55 67.35
CA ALA A 22 24.59 70.20 66.59
C ALA A 22 25.12 71.05 65.43
N LEU A 23 26.22 71.79 65.64
CA LEU A 23 26.85 72.62 64.61
C LEU A 23 27.31 71.79 63.40
N PHE A 24 27.82 70.58 63.65
CA PHE A 24 28.32 69.68 62.61
C PHE A 24 27.32 68.59 62.19
N GLY A 25 26.11 68.57 62.77
CA GLY A 25 25.08 67.59 62.44
C GLY A 25 25.45 66.15 62.76
N VAL A 26 26.26 65.92 63.82
CA VAL A 26 26.65 64.60 64.31
C VAL A 26 25.95 64.28 65.63
N SER A 27 25.86 63.01 66.00
CA SER A 27 25.32 62.64 67.32
C SER A 27 26.33 62.99 68.42
N VAL A 28 25.84 63.39 69.60
CA VAL A 28 26.70 63.69 70.76
C VAL A 28 27.49 62.44 71.18
N ASP A 29 26.83 61.28 71.16
CA ASP A 29 27.43 59.98 71.48
C ASP A 29 28.57 59.61 70.51
N ASP A 30 28.41 59.82 69.20
CA ASP A 30 29.48 59.57 68.23
C ASP A 30 30.66 60.54 68.42
N LEU A 31 30.38 61.81 68.72
CA LEU A 31 31.42 62.82 68.98
C LEU A 31 32.23 62.46 70.23
N LEU A 32 31.57 62.05 71.31
CA LEU A 32 32.22 61.65 72.55
C LEU A 32 33.02 60.34 72.38
N LYS A 33 32.44 59.32 71.74
CA LYS A 33 33.09 58.04 71.45
C LYS A 33 34.39 58.18 70.67
N VAL A 34 34.38 59.02 69.62
CA VAL A 34 35.54 59.23 68.73
C VAL A 34 36.68 59.97 69.44
N ASN A 35 36.37 60.75 70.46
CA ASN A 35 37.34 61.47 71.29
C ASN A 35 37.64 60.77 72.62
N HIS A 36 37.06 59.59 72.87
CA HIS A 36 37.15 58.85 74.13
C HIS A 36 36.76 59.70 75.35
N LEU A 37 35.72 60.51 75.21
CA LEU A 37 35.16 61.38 76.26
C LEU A 37 33.86 60.79 76.80
N HIS A 38 33.51 61.15 78.03
CA HIS A 38 32.24 60.81 78.67
C HIS A 38 31.30 62.03 78.69
N GLU A 39 30.00 61.82 78.92
CA GLU A 39 29.00 62.91 78.94
C GLU A 39 29.32 63.99 79.99
N ASP A 40 29.95 63.61 81.11
CA ASP A 40 30.36 64.51 82.19
C ASP A 40 31.74 65.17 81.96
N SER A 41 32.39 64.94 80.82
CA SER A 41 33.73 65.46 80.57
C SER A 41 33.69 66.96 80.20
N GLU A 42 34.40 67.79 80.95
CA GLU A 42 34.60 69.21 80.62
C GLU A 42 35.55 69.38 79.43
N LEU A 43 35.15 70.21 78.46
CA LEU A 43 36.00 70.53 77.30
C LEU A 43 36.97 71.66 77.66
N MET A 44 38.27 71.45 77.39
CA MET A 44 39.29 72.48 77.61
C MET A 44 39.39 73.39 76.39
N ILE A 45 39.46 74.70 76.62
CA ILE A 45 39.68 75.69 75.55
C ILE A 45 41.04 75.41 74.89
N GLY A 46 41.05 75.32 73.55
CA GLY A 46 42.24 74.97 72.77
C GLY A 46 42.43 73.46 72.55
N GLN A 47 41.60 72.60 73.14
CA GLN A 47 41.61 71.17 72.87
C GLN A 47 41.24 70.88 71.41
N THR A 48 41.97 69.96 70.76
CA THR A 48 41.62 69.50 69.41
C THR A 48 40.72 68.28 69.48
N LEU A 49 39.45 68.46 69.09
CA LEU A 49 38.46 67.40 68.94
C LEU A 49 38.46 66.85 67.52
N ARG A 50 38.23 65.55 67.39
CA ARG A 50 37.99 64.83 66.14
C ARG A 50 36.49 64.74 65.91
N VAL A 51 35.97 65.47 64.94
CA VAL A 51 34.55 65.48 64.61
C VAL A 51 34.29 64.55 63.40
N PRO A 52 33.39 63.56 63.52
CA PRO A 52 33.02 62.68 62.41
C PRO A 52 32.39 63.44 61.24
N ASN A 53 32.61 62.95 60.02
CA ASN A 53 31.94 63.49 58.85
C ASN A 53 30.63 62.70 58.54
N PRO A 54 29.45 63.27 58.83
CA PRO A 54 28.17 62.57 58.63
C PRO A 54 27.87 62.31 57.15
N PHE A 55 28.39 63.16 56.25
CA PHE A 55 28.21 62.99 54.81
C PHE A 55 28.88 61.71 54.29
N LEU A 56 30.07 61.37 54.80
CA LEU A 56 30.77 60.16 54.37
C LEU A 56 30.12 58.87 54.88
N ALA A 57 29.57 58.89 56.09
CA ALA A 57 28.80 57.76 56.62
C ALA A 57 27.56 57.51 55.76
N ARG A 58 26.80 58.57 55.46
CA ARG A 58 25.64 58.54 54.56
C ARG A 58 26.03 58.06 53.16
N GLN A 59 27.12 58.56 52.61
CA GLN A 59 27.60 58.20 51.27
C GLN A 59 27.93 56.71 51.15
N ARG A 60 28.57 56.13 52.18
CA ARG A 60 28.88 54.68 52.22
C ARG A 60 27.62 53.82 52.34
N GLU A 61 26.66 54.24 53.15
CA GLU A 61 25.36 53.57 53.26
C GLU A 61 24.65 53.55 51.90
N LEU A 62 24.52 54.72 51.27
CA LEU A 62 23.93 54.87 49.94
C LEU A 62 24.66 54.05 48.86
N SER A 63 26.00 54.05 48.85
CA SER A 63 26.75 53.24 47.88
C SER A 63 26.52 51.75 48.10
N SER A 64 26.49 51.29 49.35
CA SER A 64 26.21 49.88 49.64
C SER A 64 24.80 49.46 49.25
N GLU A 65 23.82 50.36 49.36
CA GLU A 65 22.45 50.12 48.94
C GLU A 65 22.34 50.07 47.42
N VAL A 66 23.02 50.99 46.72
CA VAL A 66 23.12 50.97 45.26
C VAL A 66 23.78 49.68 44.77
N ASP A 67 24.85 49.22 45.42
CA ASP A 67 25.53 47.98 45.06
C ASP A 67 24.61 46.77 45.25
N ARG A 68 23.85 46.72 46.35
CA ARG A 68 22.85 45.67 46.62
C ARG A 68 21.75 45.66 45.56
N LEU A 69 21.16 46.81 45.28
CA LEU A 69 20.10 46.94 44.27
C LEU A 69 20.61 46.62 42.87
N THR A 70 21.86 46.97 42.57
CA THR A 70 22.48 46.64 41.29
C THR A 70 22.74 45.13 41.17
N ALA A 71 23.23 44.49 42.23
CA ALA A 71 23.42 43.04 42.28
C ALA A 71 22.08 42.28 42.17
N GLU A 72 21.04 42.76 42.86
CA GLU A 72 19.70 42.20 42.78
C GLU A 72 19.12 42.34 41.36
N LYS A 73 19.24 43.52 40.76
CA LYS A 73 18.81 43.76 39.38
C LYS A 73 19.56 42.87 38.40
N GLN A 74 20.88 42.72 38.53
CA GLN A 74 21.67 41.85 37.68
C GLN A 74 21.27 40.38 37.84
N ALA A 75 21.07 39.91 39.07
CA ALA A 75 20.57 38.56 39.34
C ALA A 75 19.18 38.34 38.73
N ALA A 76 18.30 39.34 38.79
CA ALA A 76 16.98 39.28 38.15
C ALA A 76 17.08 39.24 36.62
N GLN A 77 17.98 40.02 36.02
CA GLN A 77 18.24 40.01 34.58
C GLN A 77 18.78 38.65 34.13
N GLN A 78 19.74 38.08 34.86
CA GLN A 78 20.31 36.78 34.52
C GLN A 78 19.30 35.65 34.67
N ARG A 79 18.40 35.72 35.66
CA ARG A 79 17.24 34.81 35.76
C ARG A 79 16.33 34.95 34.55
N ALA A 80 16.05 36.17 34.10
CA ALA A 80 15.23 36.42 32.92
C ALA A 80 15.87 35.86 31.64
N GLU A 81 17.19 35.98 31.49
CA GLU A 81 17.94 35.41 30.37
C GLU A 81 17.90 33.87 30.38
N ASN A 82 18.16 33.24 31.53
CA ASN A 82 18.07 31.78 31.68
C ASN A 82 16.66 31.25 31.38
N ILE A 83 15.63 31.99 31.82
CA ILE A 83 14.23 31.68 31.51
C ILE A 83 14.00 31.81 30.00
N GLN A 84 14.53 32.84 29.35
CA GLN A 84 14.38 33.04 27.92
C GLN A 84 15.07 31.94 27.10
N GLU A 85 16.25 31.49 27.51
CA GLU A 85 16.93 30.33 26.92
C GLU A 85 16.06 29.08 27.04
N SER A 86 15.50 28.82 28.22
CA SER A 86 14.59 27.69 28.46
C SER A 86 13.33 27.76 27.57
N ILE A 87 12.71 28.94 27.45
CA ILE A 87 11.54 29.16 26.58
C ILE A 87 11.92 28.91 25.11
N SER A 88 13.10 29.34 24.68
CA SER A 88 13.57 29.13 23.32
C SER A 88 13.78 27.64 23.01
N GLY A 89 14.34 26.88 23.95
CA GLY A 89 14.50 25.42 23.84
C GLY A 89 13.16 24.67 23.85
N LEU A 90 12.22 25.07 24.70
CA LEU A 90 10.86 24.50 24.66
C LEU A 90 10.15 24.81 23.33
N ARG A 91 10.33 26.02 22.80
CA ARG A 91 9.75 26.41 21.51
C ARG A 91 10.29 25.56 20.36
N SER A 92 11.61 25.31 20.30
CA SER A 92 12.18 24.44 19.26
C SER A 92 11.66 23.01 19.39
N GLN A 93 11.58 22.47 20.60
CA GLN A 93 11.02 21.14 20.84
C GLN A 93 9.55 21.03 20.37
N VAL A 94 8.74 22.06 20.62
CA VAL A 94 7.36 22.14 20.11
C VAL A 94 7.32 22.23 18.59
N GLN A 95 8.25 22.96 17.96
CA GLN A 95 8.35 23.03 16.51
C GLN A 95 8.71 21.66 15.92
N ASP A 96 9.66 20.94 16.51
CA ASP A 96 10.06 19.59 16.08
C ASP A 96 8.92 18.58 16.22
N LEU A 97 8.15 18.64 17.32
CA LEU A 97 6.95 17.82 17.46
C LEU A 97 5.91 18.12 16.37
N ASN A 98 5.74 19.40 16.03
CA ASN A 98 4.81 19.81 14.98
C ASN A 98 5.27 19.39 13.57
N THR A 99 6.57 19.44 13.28
CA THR A 99 7.11 18.98 11.99
C THR A 99 6.96 17.46 11.86
N LEU A 100 7.29 16.71 12.92
CA LEU A 100 7.06 15.26 12.98
C LEU A 100 5.58 14.92 12.78
N ASN A 101 4.66 15.61 13.46
CA ASN A 101 3.23 15.37 13.31
C ASN A 101 2.74 15.66 11.88
N LYS A 102 3.21 16.76 11.27
CA LYS A 102 2.91 17.07 9.86
C LYS A 102 3.42 15.97 8.92
N GLN A 103 4.63 15.46 9.15
CA GLN A 103 5.21 14.38 8.36
C GLN A 103 4.38 13.10 8.50
N TYR A 104 4.02 12.69 9.72
CA TYR A 104 3.13 11.55 9.94
C TYR A 104 1.79 11.70 9.21
N ARG A 105 1.18 12.89 9.23
CA ARG A 105 -0.06 13.15 8.48
C ARG A 105 0.14 13.02 6.97
N HIS A 106 1.29 13.42 6.45
CA HIS A 106 1.61 13.28 5.04
C HIS A 106 1.81 11.81 4.66
N ASP A 107 2.58 11.06 5.45
CA ASP A 107 2.84 9.64 5.21
C ASP A 107 1.54 8.82 5.30
N LEU A 108 0.68 9.11 6.27
CA LEU A 108 -0.66 8.55 6.40
C LEU A 108 -1.58 8.86 5.22
N ARG A 109 -1.38 9.96 4.48
CA ARG A 109 -2.11 10.25 3.23
C ARG A 109 -1.58 9.47 2.03
N THR A 110 -0.33 9.01 2.07
CA THR A 110 0.25 8.18 1.01
C THR A 110 -0.01 6.68 1.21
N LEU A 111 -0.39 6.26 2.42
CA LEU A 111 -0.75 4.87 2.72
C LEU A 111 -2.03 4.34 2.00
N PRO A 112 -3.09 5.14 1.76
CA PRO A 112 -4.34 4.68 1.14
C PRO A 112 -4.19 4.20 -0.31
N TRP A 113 -3.33 4.81 -1.13
CA TRP A 113 -3.26 4.46 -2.56
C TRP A 113 -2.59 3.10 -2.79
N TRP A 114 -1.64 2.68 -1.95
CA TRP A 114 -1.08 1.34 -2.00
C TRP A 114 -2.09 0.28 -1.57
N ARG A 115 -2.94 0.58 -0.58
CA ARG A 115 -4.00 -0.33 -0.14
C ARG A 115 -5.04 -0.54 -1.23
N THR A 116 -5.48 0.52 -1.91
CA THR A 116 -6.41 0.39 -3.03
C THR A 116 -5.74 -0.33 -4.20
N ALA A 117 -4.51 0.01 -4.57
CA ALA A 117 -3.76 -0.67 -5.62
C ALA A 117 -3.57 -2.18 -5.36
N ALA A 118 -3.28 -2.58 -4.12
CA ALA A 118 -3.15 -3.98 -3.73
C ALA A 118 -4.46 -4.76 -3.86
N VAL A 119 -5.59 -4.15 -3.47
CA VAL A 119 -6.92 -4.77 -3.64
C VAL A 119 -7.27 -4.93 -5.12
N PHE A 120 -6.98 -3.91 -5.95
CA PHE A 120 -7.16 -4.01 -7.40
C PHE A 120 -6.28 -5.12 -8.02
N ALA A 121 -5.01 -5.21 -7.63
CA ALA A 121 -4.10 -6.25 -8.10
C ALA A 121 -4.59 -7.66 -7.72
N ALA A 122 -5.09 -7.84 -6.49
CA ALA A 122 -5.67 -9.10 -6.06
C ALA A 122 -6.93 -9.46 -6.85
N GLY A 123 -7.82 -8.49 -7.12
CA GLY A 123 -9.01 -8.69 -7.96
C GLY A 123 -8.68 -9.05 -9.41
N MET A 124 -7.63 -8.45 -9.98
CA MET A 124 -7.14 -8.83 -11.30
C MET A 124 -6.57 -10.24 -11.33
N ALA A 125 -5.85 -10.64 -10.28
CA ALA A 125 -5.28 -11.99 -10.18
C ALA A 125 -6.37 -13.07 -10.10
N THR A 126 -7.46 -12.83 -9.36
CA THR A 126 -8.59 -13.79 -9.29
C THR A 126 -9.34 -13.88 -10.60
N LEU A 127 -9.53 -12.77 -11.31
CA LEU A 127 -10.08 -12.77 -12.67
C LEU A 127 -9.21 -13.58 -13.63
N MET A 128 -7.89 -13.38 -13.61
CA MET A 128 -6.95 -14.12 -14.45
C MET A 128 -6.96 -15.62 -14.15
N LEU A 129 -7.03 -16.01 -12.88
CA LEU A 129 -7.20 -17.41 -12.48
C LEU A 129 -8.52 -18.00 -13.02
N GLY A 130 -9.61 -17.24 -12.96
CA GLY A 130 -10.90 -17.64 -13.52
C GLY A 130 -10.83 -17.89 -15.03
N ILE A 131 -10.22 -16.95 -15.77
CA ILE A 131 -10.02 -17.07 -17.22
C ILE A 131 -9.14 -18.28 -17.55
N MET A 132 -8.06 -18.50 -16.77
CA MET A 132 -7.18 -19.65 -16.95
C MET A 132 -7.92 -20.98 -16.72
N LEU A 133 -8.78 -21.06 -15.70
CA LEU A 133 -9.60 -22.23 -15.44
C LEU A 133 -10.55 -22.53 -16.61
N VAL A 134 -11.22 -21.50 -17.14
CA VAL A 134 -12.11 -21.64 -18.30
C VAL A 134 -11.34 -22.12 -19.53
N ALA A 135 -10.15 -21.55 -19.79
CA ALA A 135 -9.30 -21.97 -20.90
C ALA A 135 -8.87 -23.44 -20.78
N VAL A 136 -8.54 -23.90 -19.56
CA VAL A 136 -8.22 -25.32 -19.29
C VAL A 136 -9.43 -26.21 -19.56
N ILE A 137 -10.62 -25.84 -19.09
CA ILE A 137 -11.85 -26.60 -19.34
C ILE A 137 -12.14 -26.68 -20.84
N GLN A 138 -12.07 -25.55 -21.55
CA GLN A 138 -12.24 -25.52 -23.01
C GLN A 138 -11.22 -26.41 -23.72
N TRP A 139 -9.96 -26.36 -23.32
CA TRP A 139 -8.93 -27.23 -23.87
C TRP A 139 -9.21 -28.72 -23.63
N LEU A 140 -9.66 -29.10 -22.43
CA LEU A 140 -10.05 -30.47 -22.11
C LEU A 140 -11.23 -30.95 -22.99
N ILE A 141 -12.23 -30.09 -23.23
CA ILE A 141 -13.35 -30.39 -24.12
C ILE A 141 -12.87 -30.57 -25.56
N VAL A 142 -12.03 -29.66 -26.08
CA VAL A 142 -11.50 -29.78 -27.44
C VAL A 142 -10.65 -31.04 -27.58
N ARG A 143 -9.82 -31.35 -26.57
CA ARG A 143 -8.98 -32.55 -26.53
C ARG A 143 -9.80 -33.84 -26.49
N SER A 144 -10.92 -33.87 -25.75
CA SER A 144 -11.81 -35.04 -25.72
C SER A 144 -12.51 -35.24 -27.07
N ARG A 145 -12.98 -34.14 -27.69
CA ARG A 145 -13.61 -34.18 -29.02
C ARG A 145 -12.64 -34.63 -30.11
N PHE A 146 -11.40 -34.15 -30.09
CA PHE A 146 -10.39 -34.55 -31.08
C PHE A 146 -10.11 -36.06 -31.01
N ARG A 147 -9.99 -36.64 -29.81
CA ARG A 147 -9.84 -38.09 -29.63
C ARG A 147 -11.03 -38.86 -30.22
N ALA A 148 -12.26 -38.39 -29.96
CA ALA A 148 -13.46 -39.03 -30.50
C ALA A 148 -13.53 -38.97 -32.05
N VAL A 149 -13.05 -37.89 -32.66
CA VAL A 149 -12.94 -37.77 -34.14
C VAL A 149 -11.84 -38.69 -34.68
N ALA A 150 -10.71 -38.82 -33.98
CA ALA A 150 -9.63 -39.72 -34.38
C ALA A 150 -10.07 -41.19 -34.39
N GLU A 151 -10.79 -41.63 -33.34
CA GLU A 151 -11.39 -42.97 -33.26
C GLU A 151 -12.40 -43.21 -34.40
N MET A 152 -13.22 -42.20 -34.72
CA MET A 152 -14.17 -42.29 -35.82
C MET A 152 -13.47 -42.46 -37.17
N ASN A 153 -12.44 -41.66 -37.45
CA ASN A 153 -11.67 -41.78 -38.69
C ASN A 153 -11.05 -43.17 -38.83
N GLU A 154 -10.52 -43.73 -37.75
CA GLU A 154 -9.93 -45.07 -37.78
C GLU A 154 -10.97 -46.16 -38.04
N SER A 155 -12.14 -46.09 -37.39
CA SER A 155 -13.23 -47.04 -37.64
C SER A 155 -13.79 -46.95 -39.08
N LEU A 156 -13.89 -45.74 -39.64
CA LEU A 156 -14.30 -45.51 -41.02
C LEU A 156 -13.31 -46.12 -42.02
N ARG A 157 -12.00 -45.95 -41.79
CA ARG A 157 -10.96 -46.58 -42.63
C ARG A 157 -11.06 -48.10 -42.63
N ARG A 158 -11.33 -48.72 -41.47
CA ARG A 158 -11.52 -50.18 -41.38
C ARG A 158 -12.76 -50.65 -42.15
N LEU A 159 -13.84 -49.87 -42.12
CA LEU A 159 -15.05 -50.18 -42.87
C LEU A 159 -14.86 -49.99 -44.38
N ASP A 160 -14.21 -48.91 -44.83
CA ASP A 160 -13.90 -48.69 -46.24
C ASP A 160 -13.07 -49.84 -46.82
N TYR A 161 -12.07 -50.31 -46.07
CA TYR A 161 -11.28 -51.48 -46.47
C TYR A 161 -12.15 -52.74 -46.66
N LYS A 162 -13.03 -53.04 -45.71
CA LYS A 162 -13.97 -54.19 -45.82
C LYS A 162 -14.94 -54.02 -46.99
N TYR A 163 -15.44 -52.80 -47.20
CA TYR A 163 -16.38 -52.47 -48.26
C TYR A 163 -15.76 -52.70 -49.64
N ARG A 164 -14.54 -52.19 -49.87
CA ARG A 164 -13.79 -52.43 -51.11
C ARG A 164 -13.49 -53.91 -51.33
N ALA A 165 -13.12 -54.65 -50.29
CA ALA A 165 -12.86 -56.07 -50.39
C ALA A 165 -14.13 -56.88 -50.74
N ALA A 166 -15.27 -56.55 -50.12
CA ALA A 166 -16.56 -57.15 -50.45
C ALA A 166 -17.01 -56.81 -51.88
N LEU A 167 -16.81 -55.56 -52.31
CA LEU A 167 -17.11 -55.11 -53.67
C LEU A 167 -16.26 -55.86 -54.70
N ALA A 168 -14.94 -56.00 -54.47
CA ALA A 168 -14.05 -56.74 -55.37
C ALA A 168 -14.42 -58.22 -55.47
N LYS A 169 -14.84 -58.85 -54.36
CA LYS A 169 -15.38 -60.22 -54.36
C LYS A 169 -16.66 -60.32 -55.18
N ALA A 170 -17.59 -59.39 -54.97
CA ALA A 170 -18.82 -59.32 -55.75
C ALA A 170 -18.51 -59.15 -57.23
N GLU A 171 -17.60 -58.25 -57.60
CA GLU A 171 -17.22 -58.00 -58.99
C GLU A 171 -16.61 -59.25 -59.67
N LEU A 172 -15.71 -59.97 -58.99
CA LEU A 172 -15.17 -61.24 -59.46
C LEU A 172 -16.28 -62.29 -59.65
N ARG A 173 -17.22 -62.39 -58.69
CA ARG A 173 -18.36 -63.31 -58.75
C ARG A 173 -19.34 -62.96 -59.87
N PHE A 174 -19.60 -61.66 -60.08
CA PHE A 174 -20.40 -61.14 -61.17
C PHE A 174 -19.74 -61.49 -62.52
N GLN A 175 -18.42 -61.37 -62.63
CA GLN A 175 -17.68 -61.82 -63.82
C GLN A 175 -17.81 -63.35 -64.02
N GLU A 176 -17.73 -64.16 -62.97
CA GLU A 176 -17.95 -65.62 -63.03
C GLU A 176 -19.37 -66.00 -63.47
N LEU A 177 -20.40 -65.32 -62.94
CA LEU A 177 -21.81 -65.60 -63.22
C LEU A 177 -22.27 -65.10 -64.60
N TYR A 178 -21.82 -63.92 -65.03
CA TYR A 178 -22.19 -63.34 -66.32
C TYR A 178 -21.30 -63.80 -67.48
N GLY A 179 -20.13 -64.37 -67.21
CA GLY A 179 -19.29 -65.04 -68.21
C GLY A 179 -19.94 -66.27 -68.85
N ARG A 180 -21.02 -66.83 -68.28
CA ARG A 180 -21.65 -68.08 -68.75
C ARG A 180 -23.10 -67.97 -69.27
N ARG A 181 -23.78 -66.82 -69.22
CA ARG A 181 -25.17 -66.75 -69.77
C ARG A 181 -25.67 -65.33 -70.06
N ARG A 182 -25.52 -64.87 -71.32
CA ARG A 182 -26.39 -63.83 -71.90
C ARG A 182 -27.58 -64.49 -72.59
N ARG A 183 -28.67 -64.71 -71.86
CA ARG A 183 -30.00 -64.85 -72.49
C ARG A 183 -31.13 -64.60 -71.50
N GLY A 184 -31.85 -63.51 -71.75
CA GLY A 184 -33.22 -63.25 -71.28
C GLY A 184 -33.38 -62.95 -69.79
N ILE A 185 -33.37 -61.67 -69.42
CA ILE A 185 -34.00 -61.22 -68.17
C ILE A 185 -34.85 -59.99 -68.53
N GLN A 186 -36.17 -60.11 -68.33
CA GLN A 186 -37.17 -59.04 -68.46
C GLN A 186 -37.07 -58.08 -67.25
N GLU A 187 -37.17 -56.78 -67.51
CA GLU A 187 -37.18 -55.72 -66.50
C GLU A 187 -38.43 -55.82 -65.62
N GLY A 188 -38.25 -55.98 -64.31
CA GLY A 188 -39.35 -55.84 -63.33
C GLY A 188 -39.45 -56.88 -62.22
N GLN A 189 -38.61 -57.93 -62.19
CA GLN A 189 -38.70 -58.98 -61.15
C GLN A 189 -37.46 -58.98 -60.24
N GLU A 190 -37.66 -58.76 -58.94
CA GLU A 190 -36.60 -58.73 -57.92
C GLU A 190 -35.85 -60.06 -57.89
N ARG A 191 -34.54 -60.02 -58.20
CA ARG A 191 -33.68 -61.20 -58.13
C ARG A 191 -33.40 -61.56 -56.67
N PRO A 192 -33.28 -62.86 -56.32
CA PRO A 192 -32.85 -63.24 -54.98
C PRO A 192 -31.45 -62.68 -54.70
N LYS A 193 -31.34 -61.85 -53.67
CA LYS A 193 -30.10 -61.15 -53.30
C LYS A 193 -28.95 -62.13 -53.09
N THR A 194 -27.84 -61.86 -53.74
CA THR A 194 -26.62 -62.68 -53.62
C THR A 194 -26.05 -62.60 -52.19
N PRO A 195 -25.29 -63.60 -51.72
CA PRO A 195 -24.64 -63.55 -50.41
C PRO A 195 -23.75 -62.31 -50.22
N GLU A 196 -23.14 -61.83 -51.30
CA GLU A 196 -22.27 -60.65 -51.32
C GLU A 196 -23.07 -59.34 -51.25
N GLU A 197 -24.22 -59.24 -51.93
CA GLU A 197 -25.14 -58.10 -51.76
C GLU A 197 -25.66 -58.01 -50.32
N LYS A 198 -25.93 -59.15 -49.67
CA LYS A 198 -26.29 -59.19 -48.24
C LYS A 198 -25.13 -58.74 -47.35
N GLU A 199 -23.89 -59.07 -47.69
CA GLU A 199 -22.68 -58.61 -46.98
C GLU A 199 -22.50 -57.08 -47.13
N ILE A 200 -22.73 -56.53 -48.32
CA ILE A 200 -22.71 -55.08 -48.58
C ILE A 200 -23.82 -54.36 -47.80
N GLU A 201 -25.04 -54.90 -47.74
CA GLU A 201 -26.13 -54.36 -46.92
C GLU A 201 -25.80 -54.40 -45.42
N GLN A 202 -25.16 -55.47 -44.96
CA GLN A 202 -24.70 -55.58 -43.58
C GLN A 202 -23.62 -54.55 -43.25
N LEU A 203 -22.65 -54.34 -44.15
CA LEU A 203 -21.61 -53.32 -44.00
C LEU A 203 -22.21 -51.90 -44.01
N ASN A 204 -23.21 -51.62 -44.85
CA ASN A 204 -23.94 -50.35 -44.84
C ASN A 204 -24.67 -50.10 -43.51
N ARG A 205 -25.30 -51.13 -42.93
CA ARG A 205 -25.90 -51.03 -41.58
C ARG A 205 -24.86 -50.75 -40.51
N GLN A 206 -23.72 -51.45 -40.54
CA GLN A 206 -22.61 -51.23 -39.61
C GLN A 206 -22.03 -49.82 -39.72
N LEU A 207 -21.89 -49.29 -40.94
CA LEU A 207 -21.44 -47.93 -41.18
C LEU A 207 -22.41 -46.91 -40.55
N LYS A 208 -23.72 -47.09 -40.73
CA LYS A 208 -24.75 -46.24 -40.14
C LYS A 208 -24.69 -46.24 -38.61
N GLU A 209 -24.56 -47.42 -37.99
CA GLU A 209 -24.44 -47.55 -36.53
C GLU A 209 -23.18 -46.91 -35.95
N VAL A 210 -22.05 -47.01 -36.65
CA VAL A 210 -20.80 -46.34 -36.24
C VAL A 210 -20.98 -44.83 -36.32
N LEU A 211 -21.57 -44.32 -37.40
CA LEU A 211 -21.81 -42.88 -37.57
C LEU A 211 -22.76 -42.33 -36.50
N GLU A 212 -23.85 -43.04 -36.21
CA GLU A 212 -24.83 -42.64 -35.20
C GLU A 212 -24.23 -42.62 -33.78
N ARG A 213 -23.41 -43.62 -33.41
CA ARG A 213 -22.73 -43.67 -32.10
C ARG A 213 -21.73 -42.53 -31.91
N HIS A 214 -20.96 -42.20 -32.95
CA HIS A 214 -20.00 -41.10 -32.87
C HIS A 214 -20.68 -39.73 -32.85
N LEU A 215 -21.81 -39.58 -33.55
CA LEU A 215 -22.61 -38.35 -33.52
C LEU A 215 -23.13 -38.05 -32.10
N GLN A 216 -23.64 -39.07 -31.41
CA GLN A 216 -24.13 -38.94 -30.03
C GLN A 216 -23.03 -38.51 -29.04
N ARG A 217 -21.76 -38.85 -29.30
CA ARG A 217 -20.61 -38.43 -28.48
C ARG A 217 -20.08 -37.03 -28.82
N LEU A 218 -20.32 -36.54 -30.04
CA LEU A 218 -19.75 -35.30 -30.56
C LEU A 218 -20.69 -34.09 -30.44
N GLU A 219 -22.00 -34.32 -30.24
CA GLU A 219 -22.98 -33.24 -30.11
C GLU A 219 -23.05 -32.67 -28.69
N PRO A 220 -22.89 -31.33 -28.53
CA PRO A 220 -23.25 -30.66 -27.30
C PRO A 220 -24.78 -30.58 -27.20
N SER A 221 -25.30 -30.81 -26.00
CA SER A 221 -26.71 -30.87 -25.55
C SER A 221 -27.71 -29.86 -26.18
N ASN A 222 -27.30 -28.78 -26.84
CA ASN A 222 -28.14 -27.61 -27.08
C ASN A 222 -28.56 -27.30 -28.54
N SER A 223 -28.32 -28.16 -29.53
CA SER A 223 -28.80 -27.90 -30.91
C SER A 223 -29.69 -29.02 -31.46
N SER A 224 -30.97 -28.99 -31.12
CA SER A 224 -32.02 -29.85 -31.71
C SER A 224 -32.15 -29.69 -33.24
N VAL A 225 -31.83 -28.51 -33.77
CA VAL A 225 -31.95 -28.16 -35.20
C VAL A 225 -30.90 -28.86 -36.08
N GLY A 226 -29.71 -29.14 -35.53
CA GLY A 226 -28.65 -29.87 -36.25
C GLY A 226 -29.00 -31.35 -36.46
N ARG A 227 -29.59 -31.99 -35.44
CA ARG A 227 -30.00 -33.40 -35.47
C ARG A 227 -31.01 -33.74 -36.56
N ALA A 228 -31.99 -32.85 -36.79
CA ALA A 228 -33.05 -33.10 -37.77
C ALA A 228 -32.50 -33.14 -39.21
N ARG A 229 -31.71 -32.13 -39.59
CA ARG A 229 -31.16 -31.99 -40.94
C ARG A 229 -30.18 -33.10 -41.33
N TRP A 230 -29.43 -33.63 -40.37
CA TRP A 230 -28.48 -34.72 -40.63
C TRP A 230 -29.13 -36.10 -40.66
N ARG A 231 -30.18 -36.33 -39.87
CA ARG A 231 -30.99 -37.57 -39.95
C ARG A 231 -31.63 -37.75 -41.32
N GLU A 232 -32.12 -36.66 -41.92
CA GLU A 232 -32.65 -36.68 -43.31
C GLU A 232 -31.56 -37.06 -44.33
N ARG A 233 -30.34 -36.53 -44.20
CA ARG A 233 -29.24 -36.89 -45.10
C ARG A 233 -28.77 -38.35 -44.94
N LEU A 234 -28.79 -38.86 -43.71
CA LEU A 234 -28.43 -40.27 -43.42
C LEU A 234 -29.48 -41.26 -43.88
N ALA A 235 -30.76 -40.89 -43.83
CA ALA A 235 -31.85 -41.68 -44.41
C ALA A 235 -31.66 -41.90 -45.93
N GLY A 236 -30.99 -40.99 -46.63
CA GLY A 236 -30.66 -41.12 -48.05
C GLY A 236 -29.51 -42.08 -48.39
N ILE A 237 -28.68 -42.51 -47.42
CA ILE A 237 -27.47 -43.33 -47.67
C ILE A 237 -27.80 -44.81 -47.94
N GLY A 238 -29.07 -45.21 -47.88
CA GLY A 238 -29.55 -46.56 -48.25
C GLY A 238 -30.43 -46.61 -49.50
N ALA A 239 -30.66 -45.49 -50.20
CA ALA A 239 -31.34 -45.52 -51.49
C ALA A 239 -30.40 -46.11 -52.55
N PRO A 240 -30.90 -46.93 -53.50
CA PRO A 240 -30.07 -47.45 -54.59
C PRO A 240 -29.38 -46.26 -55.26
N MET A 241 -28.07 -46.37 -55.48
CA MET A 241 -27.30 -45.40 -56.27
C MET A 241 -27.89 -45.38 -57.68
N GLU A 242 -28.92 -44.56 -57.91
CA GLU A 242 -29.29 -44.13 -59.24
C GLU A 242 -28.08 -43.40 -59.79
N ALA A 243 -27.49 -44.00 -60.82
CA ALA A 243 -26.39 -43.46 -61.59
C ALA A 243 -26.75 -42.03 -62.02
N ARG A 244 -26.25 -41.05 -61.25
CA ARG A 244 -26.28 -39.65 -61.65
C ARG A 244 -25.34 -39.55 -62.84
N SER A 245 -25.94 -39.55 -64.02
CA SER A 245 -25.24 -39.33 -65.27
C SER A 245 -24.47 -38.00 -65.16
N VAL A 246 -23.15 -38.12 -65.15
CA VAL A 246 -22.24 -37.01 -65.37
C VAL A 246 -22.48 -36.56 -66.81
N ARG A 247 -23.27 -35.49 -66.96
CA ARG A 247 -23.34 -34.73 -68.21
C ARG A 247 -22.30 -33.61 -68.11
N ARG A 248 -21.36 -33.62 -69.05
CA ARG A 248 -20.55 -32.44 -69.40
C ARG A 248 -21.45 -31.25 -69.69
#